data_AF-A0A2T5IQX3-F1
#
_entry.id   AF-A0A2T5IQX3-F1
#
_cell.length_a   1.000
_cell.length_b   1.000
_cell.length_c   1.000
_cell.angle_alpha   90.00
_cell.angle_beta   90.00
_cell.angle_gamma   90.00
#
_symmetry.space_group_name_H-M   'P 1'
#
loop_
_entity.id
_entity.type
_entity.pdbx_description
1 polymer ?
#
loop_
_entity_poly.entity_id
_entity_poly.type
_entity_poly.pdbx_seq_one_letter_code
_entity_poly.pdbx_strand_id
1 'polypeptide(L)'
;MSYPWQNISPKDPFRASQTNLISDVDRKILTQLYQPIIGPQAFSLYLTLLAEIPQESYWSKELLHTELLALSNSGIQEFYQARVKLEGIGLLKTFLVNEPEKQYLYELQPPLSSHAFFSDDLMGLLLYEKVGERKYRELQQRFSRQVRDVKTAENITKSFLDVFSFSESAFTEQARMRQNDNTLLGDNAASLPVIENEGFDFSFFRQLLNKQFVKRESITKELEHTITILYTLYGCDELQMAQFILEAADIESGKVDGEALKKIVSDAYEQRHSTRLEVKDKVTQSIQLAKDTEKGREQKLIQARFSSEEISFIKACEQLTPHQFLTSIKKQKGGIVTASETQLLRTLMEKADFKPSVLNVLTHYVLVILNNPHLSKAYVEAIANDWLQDGVDSPEKALAKAKQFAGEMKAKAEKRAASRTTAKNYGKTVARKKENLPDWAKEEHKAVVETPLTPEAQQKLNERIKKLKSSGKAGDE
;
A
#
# COMPACT_ATOMS: atom_id res chain seq x y z
N MET A 1 -40.41 -57.80 12.74
CA MET A 1 -39.22 -56.94 12.62
C MET A 1 -39.63 -55.56 13.13
N SER A 2 -39.01 -55.07 14.21
CA SER A 2 -39.25 -53.70 14.69
C SER A 2 -38.60 -52.74 13.69
N TYR A 3 -39.37 -51.79 13.16
CA TYR A 3 -38.81 -50.83 12.22
C TYR A 3 -37.97 -49.79 12.97
N PRO A 4 -36.80 -49.36 12.46
CA PRO A 4 -35.91 -48.45 13.19
C PRO A 4 -36.53 -47.13 13.67
N TRP A 5 -37.55 -46.62 12.97
CA TRP A 5 -38.30 -45.41 13.35
C TRP A 5 -39.21 -45.62 14.57
N GLN A 6 -39.52 -46.86 14.96
CA GLN A 6 -40.33 -47.17 16.14
C GLN A 6 -39.59 -46.91 17.47
N ASN A 7 -38.28 -46.72 17.40
CA ASN A 7 -37.45 -46.44 18.58
C ASN A 7 -37.50 -44.97 19.01
N ILE A 8 -38.10 -44.08 18.21
CA ILE A 8 -38.29 -42.66 18.52
C ILE A 8 -39.76 -42.45 18.85
N SER A 9 -40.03 -41.98 20.06
CA SER A 9 -41.36 -41.57 20.48
C SER A 9 -41.52 -40.06 20.27
N PRO A 10 -42.70 -39.58 19.85
CA PRO A 10 -42.98 -38.13 19.81
C PRO A 10 -42.78 -37.44 21.18
N LYS A 11 -42.89 -38.19 22.28
CA LYS A 11 -42.67 -37.69 23.64
C LYS A 11 -41.21 -37.70 24.09
N ASP A 12 -40.29 -38.21 23.27
CA ASP A 12 -38.88 -38.19 23.62
C ASP A 12 -38.36 -36.74 23.55
N PRO A 13 -37.64 -36.24 24.57
CA PRO A 13 -37.04 -34.92 24.53
C PRO A 13 -35.80 -34.90 23.62
N PHE A 14 -35.50 -33.73 23.07
CA PHE A 14 -34.27 -33.46 22.34
C PHE A 14 -33.71 -32.07 22.67
N ARG A 15 -32.41 -31.91 22.39
CA ARG A 15 -31.76 -30.60 22.30
C ARG A 15 -31.00 -30.51 20.98
N ALA A 16 -31.11 -29.38 20.32
CA ALA A 16 -30.32 -29.06 19.15
C ALA A 16 -29.12 -28.23 19.56
N SER A 17 -27.97 -28.48 18.94
CA SER A 17 -26.77 -27.66 19.07
C SER A 17 -26.15 -27.41 17.71
N GLN A 18 -25.29 -26.40 17.64
CA GLN A 18 -24.49 -26.12 16.44
C GLN A 18 -23.03 -25.96 16.83
N THR A 19 -22.12 -26.47 16.01
CA THR A 19 -20.68 -26.29 16.23
C THR A 19 -20.22 -24.90 15.80
N ASN A 20 -20.71 -24.44 14.65
CA ASN A 20 -20.36 -23.16 14.05
C ASN A 20 -21.60 -22.37 13.62
N LEU A 21 -21.48 -21.05 13.54
CA LEU A 21 -22.51 -20.20 12.97
C LEU A 21 -22.63 -20.44 11.46
N ILE A 22 -23.86 -20.61 10.99
CA ILE A 22 -24.17 -20.82 9.58
C ILE A 22 -24.31 -19.47 8.87
N SER A 23 -23.41 -19.21 7.94
CA SER A 23 -23.36 -17.98 7.14
C SER A 23 -24.35 -17.98 5.96
N ASP A 24 -24.50 -16.83 5.31
CA ASP A 24 -25.29 -16.73 4.07
C ASP A 24 -24.69 -17.54 2.91
N VAL A 25 -23.37 -17.76 2.92
CA VAL A 25 -22.70 -18.62 1.94
C VAL A 25 -23.09 -20.07 2.17
N ASP A 26 -23.13 -20.51 3.42
CA ASP A 26 -23.54 -21.86 3.80
C ASP A 26 -24.99 -22.12 3.41
N ARG A 27 -25.89 -21.14 3.62
CA ARG A 27 -27.29 -21.24 3.16
C ARG A 27 -27.40 -21.42 1.65
N LYS A 28 -26.56 -20.72 0.87
CA LYS A 28 -26.51 -20.91 -0.60
C LYS A 28 -26.01 -22.30 -0.99
N ILE A 29 -24.99 -22.79 -0.31
CA ILE A 29 -24.46 -24.15 -0.52
C ILE A 29 -25.52 -25.20 -0.19
N LEU A 30 -26.17 -25.09 0.98
CA LEU A 30 -27.24 -25.99 1.38
C LEU A 30 -28.38 -26.03 0.35
N THR A 31 -28.79 -24.86 -0.15
CA THR A 31 -29.88 -24.75 -1.11
C THR A 31 -29.50 -25.27 -2.50
N GLN A 32 -28.30 -24.95 -3.00
CA GLN A 32 -27.95 -25.21 -4.40
C GLN A 32 -27.17 -26.51 -4.63
N LEU A 33 -26.46 -27.00 -3.60
CA LEU A 33 -25.63 -28.21 -3.68
C LEU A 33 -26.23 -29.36 -2.87
N TYR A 34 -26.66 -29.14 -1.63
CA TYR A 34 -27.17 -30.23 -0.79
C TYR A 34 -28.64 -30.58 -1.06
N GLN A 35 -29.53 -29.60 -1.21
CA GLN A 35 -30.97 -29.82 -1.40
C GLN A 35 -31.30 -30.78 -2.56
N PRO A 36 -30.63 -30.74 -3.74
CA PRO A 36 -30.85 -31.72 -4.81
C PRO A 36 -30.53 -33.17 -4.41
N ILE A 37 -29.61 -33.36 -3.46
CA ILE A 37 -29.16 -34.67 -3.00
C ILE A 37 -30.07 -35.20 -1.88
N ILE A 38 -30.28 -34.41 -0.84
CA ILE A 38 -31.02 -34.83 0.36
C ILE A 38 -32.55 -34.69 0.21
N GLY A 39 -32.98 -33.81 -0.71
CA GLY A 39 -34.38 -33.48 -0.93
C GLY A 39 -34.95 -32.43 0.03
N PRO A 40 -36.18 -31.97 -0.22
CA PRO A 40 -36.78 -30.84 0.49
C PRO A 40 -37.08 -31.12 1.97
N GLN A 41 -37.43 -32.35 2.33
CA GLN A 41 -37.76 -32.72 3.71
C GLN A 41 -36.54 -32.63 4.64
N ALA A 42 -35.41 -33.22 4.23
CA ALA A 42 -34.15 -33.14 4.98
C ALA A 42 -33.63 -31.70 5.06
N PHE A 43 -33.71 -30.96 3.95
CA PHE A 43 -33.37 -29.54 3.93
C PHE A 43 -34.23 -28.71 4.89
N SER A 44 -35.55 -28.93 4.90
CA SER A 44 -36.46 -28.24 5.82
C SER A 44 -36.15 -28.60 7.27
N LEU A 45 -35.93 -29.88 7.57
CA LEU A 45 -35.58 -30.34 8.91
C LEU A 45 -34.32 -29.65 9.45
N TYR A 46 -33.27 -29.56 8.63
CA TYR A 46 -32.03 -28.88 9.01
C TYR A 46 -32.27 -27.41 9.35
N LEU A 47 -33.06 -26.69 8.54
CA LEU A 47 -33.39 -25.28 8.82
C LEU A 47 -34.30 -25.10 10.03
N THR A 48 -35.23 -26.02 10.27
CA THR A 48 -36.08 -26.01 11.47
C THR A 48 -35.23 -26.20 12.73
N LEU A 49 -34.36 -27.20 12.76
CA LEU A 49 -33.43 -27.42 13.88
C LEU A 49 -32.54 -26.20 14.12
N LEU A 50 -32.05 -25.57 13.05
CA LEU A 50 -31.24 -24.37 13.14
C LEU A 50 -32.02 -23.18 13.75
N ALA A 51 -33.32 -23.06 13.44
CA ALA A 51 -34.15 -21.99 13.96
C ALA A 51 -34.46 -22.12 15.46
N GLU A 52 -34.44 -23.34 16.00
CA GLU A 52 -34.61 -23.62 17.44
C GLU A 52 -33.38 -23.26 18.28
N ILE A 53 -32.23 -23.00 17.64
CA ILE A 53 -31.00 -22.59 18.32
C ILE A 53 -30.98 -21.05 18.34
N PRO A 54 -31.10 -20.41 19.51
CA PRO A 54 -31.08 -18.96 19.61
C PRO A 54 -29.68 -18.40 19.31
N GLN A 55 -29.58 -17.20 18.74
CA GLN A 55 -28.30 -16.63 18.29
C GLN A 55 -27.27 -16.45 19.42
N GLU A 56 -27.72 -16.33 20.67
CA GLU A 56 -26.89 -16.09 21.86
C GLU A 56 -26.45 -17.39 22.57
N SER A 57 -26.97 -18.55 22.16
CA SER A 57 -26.63 -19.85 22.76
C SER A 57 -26.40 -20.92 21.69
N TYR A 58 -25.34 -21.72 21.84
CA TYR A 58 -25.06 -22.85 20.95
C TYR A 58 -25.98 -24.06 21.16
N TRP A 59 -26.91 -23.93 22.09
CA TRP A 59 -27.86 -24.97 22.47
C TRP A 59 -29.28 -24.40 22.45
N SER A 60 -30.20 -25.18 21.91
CA SER A 60 -31.63 -24.97 22.11
C SER A 60 -32.01 -25.28 23.56
N LYS A 61 -33.21 -24.85 23.94
CA LYS A 61 -33.89 -25.42 25.10
C LYS A 61 -34.22 -26.88 24.83
N GLU A 62 -34.56 -27.61 25.89
CA GLU A 62 -35.13 -28.93 25.75
C GLU A 62 -36.53 -28.85 25.12
N LEU A 63 -36.73 -29.60 24.04
CA LEU A 63 -37.95 -29.61 23.24
C LEU A 63 -38.43 -31.05 23.03
N LEU A 64 -39.73 -31.23 22.78
CA LEU A 64 -40.28 -32.55 22.46
C LEU A 64 -40.33 -32.77 20.95
N HIS A 65 -40.12 -34.01 20.50
CA HIS A 65 -40.25 -34.35 19.07
C HIS A 65 -41.63 -34.02 18.50
N THR A 66 -42.69 -34.04 19.31
CA THR A 66 -44.04 -33.57 18.90
C THR A 66 -44.02 -32.15 18.32
N GLU A 67 -43.24 -31.25 18.90
CA GLU A 67 -43.18 -29.85 18.47
C GLU A 67 -42.47 -29.74 17.12
N LEU A 68 -41.35 -30.44 16.95
CA LEU A 68 -40.61 -30.49 15.69
C LEU A 68 -41.46 -31.10 14.57
N LEU A 69 -42.17 -32.20 14.84
CA LEU A 69 -43.07 -32.83 13.87
C LEU A 69 -44.21 -31.90 13.46
N ALA A 70 -44.76 -31.14 14.41
CA ALA A 70 -45.78 -30.13 14.13
C ALA A 70 -45.23 -28.96 13.29
N LEU A 71 -44.05 -28.43 13.63
CA LEU A 71 -43.39 -27.34 12.90
C LEU A 71 -43.01 -27.73 11.47
N SER A 72 -42.52 -28.95 11.29
CA SER A 72 -42.16 -29.49 9.97
C SER A 72 -43.34 -30.06 9.18
N ASN A 73 -44.54 -30.11 9.80
CA ASN A 73 -45.73 -30.77 9.26
C ASN A 73 -45.42 -32.17 8.69
N SER A 74 -44.69 -32.98 9.46
CA SER A 74 -44.20 -34.30 9.03
C SER A 74 -44.55 -35.42 10.01
N GLY A 75 -44.73 -36.62 9.48
CA GLY A 75 -44.89 -37.83 10.31
C GLY A 75 -43.55 -38.34 10.84
N ILE A 76 -43.59 -39.17 11.89
CA ILE A 76 -42.36 -39.73 12.51
C ILE A 76 -41.48 -40.50 11.52
N GLN A 77 -42.10 -41.18 10.54
CA GLN A 77 -41.38 -41.93 9.50
C GLN A 77 -40.64 -40.99 8.53
N GLU A 78 -41.29 -39.89 8.12
CA GLU A 78 -40.70 -38.89 7.21
C GLU A 78 -39.57 -38.14 7.91
N PHE A 79 -39.78 -37.76 9.17
CA PHE A 79 -38.75 -37.21 10.04
C PHE A 79 -37.55 -38.14 10.13
N TYR A 80 -37.76 -39.42 10.42
CA TYR A 80 -36.68 -40.39 10.52
C TYR A 80 -35.87 -40.50 9.21
N GLN A 81 -36.56 -40.57 8.07
CA GLN A 81 -35.89 -40.59 6.76
C GLN A 81 -35.09 -39.31 6.48
N ALA A 82 -35.67 -38.15 6.79
CA ALA A 82 -35.00 -36.86 6.66
C ALA A 82 -33.75 -36.78 7.55
N ARG A 83 -33.87 -37.23 8.80
CA ARG A 83 -32.78 -37.27 9.78
C ARG A 83 -31.64 -38.17 9.33
N VAL A 84 -31.94 -39.40 8.90
CA VAL A 84 -30.92 -40.34 8.41
C VAL A 84 -30.21 -39.81 7.16
N LYS A 85 -30.89 -39.07 6.29
CA LYS A 85 -30.23 -38.40 5.16
C LYS A 85 -29.28 -37.29 5.60
N LEU A 86 -29.66 -36.50 6.61
CA LEU A 86 -28.77 -35.48 7.19
C LEU A 86 -27.56 -36.10 7.89
N GLU A 87 -27.77 -37.22 8.60
CA GLU A 87 -26.70 -38.02 9.21
C GLU A 87 -25.75 -38.57 8.13
N GLY A 88 -26.28 -39.21 7.09
CA GLY A 88 -25.49 -39.85 6.04
C GLY A 88 -24.67 -38.88 5.19
N ILE A 89 -25.12 -37.64 5.01
CA ILE A 89 -24.38 -36.61 4.28
C ILE A 89 -23.46 -35.76 5.19
N GLY A 90 -23.46 -36.04 6.51
CA GLY A 90 -22.59 -35.38 7.48
C GLY A 90 -23.07 -34.01 7.98
N LEU A 91 -24.33 -33.63 7.73
CA LEU A 91 -24.90 -32.35 8.20
C LEU A 91 -25.48 -32.43 9.63
N LEU A 92 -25.67 -33.63 10.16
CA LEU A 92 -26.23 -33.85 11.50
C LEU A 92 -25.50 -34.99 12.19
N LYS A 93 -25.08 -34.76 13.43
CA LYS A 93 -24.69 -35.84 14.35
C LYS A 93 -25.80 -36.03 15.37
N THR A 94 -26.17 -37.29 15.59
CA THR A 94 -27.23 -37.67 16.52
C THR A 94 -26.61 -38.47 17.67
N PHE A 95 -26.82 -38.03 18.90
CA PHE A 95 -26.46 -38.76 20.11
C PHE A 95 -27.72 -39.11 20.90
N LEU A 96 -27.68 -40.25 21.59
CA LEU A 96 -28.74 -40.69 22.48
C LEU A 96 -28.16 -40.82 23.89
N VAL A 97 -28.64 -39.99 24.80
CA VAL A 97 -28.36 -40.07 26.23
C VAL A 97 -29.48 -40.89 26.86
N ASN A 98 -29.15 -41.92 27.64
CA ASN A 98 -30.16 -42.78 28.28
C ASN A 98 -30.26 -42.57 29.80
N GLU A 99 -29.31 -41.86 30.41
CA GLU A 99 -29.28 -41.60 31.85
C GLU A 99 -29.00 -40.11 32.12
N PRO A 100 -29.75 -39.44 33.02
CA PRO A 100 -30.82 -39.97 33.88
C PRO A 100 -32.16 -40.21 33.17
N GLU A 101 -32.43 -39.56 32.03
CA GLU A 101 -33.61 -39.76 31.19
C GLU A 101 -33.21 -39.88 29.71
N LYS A 102 -34.03 -40.56 28.91
CA LYS A 102 -33.80 -40.71 27.47
C LYS A 102 -33.90 -39.36 26.78
N GLN A 103 -32.81 -38.89 26.17
CA GLN A 103 -32.76 -37.61 25.46
C GLN A 103 -31.93 -37.72 24.17
N TYR A 104 -32.42 -37.11 23.10
CA TYR A 104 -31.68 -36.97 21.85
C TYR A 104 -30.88 -35.67 21.82
N LEU A 105 -29.63 -35.72 21.37
CA LEU A 105 -28.84 -34.54 21.06
C LEU A 105 -28.59 -34.48 19.56
N TYR A 106 -29.04 -33.40 18.94
CA TYR A 106 -28.90 -33.13 17.51
C TYR A 106 -27.88 -32.03 17.30
N GLU A 107 -26.65 -32.43 16.96
CA GLU A 107 -25.54 -31.51 16.72
C GLU A 107 -25.43 -31.21 15.23
N LEU A 108 -25.89 -30.03 14.82
CA LEU A 108 -25.82 -29.53 13.45
C LEU A 108 -24.37 -29.24 13.06
N GLN A 109 -23.97 -29.76 11.91
CA GLN A 109 -22.67 -29.47 11.31
C GLN A 109 -22.86 -28.46 10.16
N PRO A 110 -21.91 -27.55 9.94
CA PRO A 110 -21.92 -26.69 8.77
C PRO A 110 -21.76 -27.51 7.48
N PRO A 111 -22.28 -27.04 6.34
CA PRO A 111 -22.00 -27.66 5.06
C PRO A 111 -20.52 -27.55 4.70
N LEU A 112 -20.06 -28.41 3.80
CA LEU A 112 -18.74 -28.28 3.20
C LEU A 112 -18.62 -26.95 2.45
N SER A 113 -17.42 -26.37 2.43
CA SER A 113 -17.12 -25.25 1.53
C SER A 113 -17.34 -25.67 0.08
N SER A 114 -17.63 -24.71 -0.81
CA SER A 114 -17.83 -25.05 -2.22
C SER A 114 -16.62 -25.75 -2.84
N HIS A 115 -15.40 -25.38 -2.42
CA HIS A 115 -14.19 -26.06 -2.84
C HIS A 115 -14.15 -27.50 -2.34
N ALA A 116 -14.35 -27.74 -1.04
CA ALA A 116 -14.33 -29.09 -0.48
C ALA A 116 -15.43 -29.98 -1.09
N PHE A 117 -16.63 -29.42 -1.34
CA PHE A 117 -17.74 -30.14 -1.95
C PHE A 117 -17.42 -30.62 -3.37
N PHE A 118 -16.85 -29.75 -4.22
CA PHE A 118 -16.53 -30.11 -5.62
C PHE A 118 -15.20 -30.87 -5.77
N SER A 119 -14.32 -30.80 -4.77
CA SER A 119 -13.08 -31.58 -4.74
C SER A 119 -13.29 -33.01 -4.22
N ASP A 120 -14.40 -33.29 -3.53
CA ASP A 120 -14.76 -34.63 -3.08
C ASP A 120 -15.50 -35.40 -4.21
N ASP A 121 -14.97 -36.56 -4.57
CA ASP A 121 -15.49 -37.37 -5.68
C ASP A 121 -16.91 -37.88 -5.42
N LEU A 122 -17.26 -38.21 -4.18
CA LEU A 122 -18.58 -38.75 -3.83
C LEU A 122 -19.64 -37.65 -3.87
N MET A 123 -19.37 -36.49 -3.28
CA MET A 123 -20.28 -35.36 -3.25
C MET A 123 -20.52 -34.79 -4.65
N GLY A 124 -19.46 -34.67 -5.45
CA GLY A 124 -19.52 -34.30 -6.85
C GLY A 124 -20.38 -35.27 -7.67
N LEU A 125 -20.16 -36.58 -7.51
CA LEU A 125 -20.93 -37.63 -8.18
C LEU A 125 -22.41 -37.60 -7.79
N LEU A 126 -22.73 -37.53 -6.50
CA LEU A 126 -24.11 -37.48 -6.00
C LEU A 126 -24.88 -36.28 -6.57
N LEU A 127 -24.24 -35.10 -6.62
CA LEU A 127 -24.86 -33.93 -7.22
C LEU A 127 -25.08 -34.16 -8.73
N TYR A 128 -24.05 -34.64 -9.44
CA TYR A 128 -24.10 -34.91 -10.87
C TYR A 128 -25.24 -35.87 -11.24
N GLU A 129 -25.40 -36.97 -10.49
CA GLU A 129 -26.49 -37.94 -10.71
C GLU A 129 -27.88 -37.33 -10.54
N LYS A 130 -28.03 -36.36 -9.63
CA LYS A 130 -29.33 -35.73 -9.34
C LYS A 130 -29.68 -34.60 -10.30
N VAL A 131 -28.72 -33.78 -10.69
CA VAL A 131 -28.99 -32.56 -11.50
C VAL A 131 -28.59 -32.67 -12.96
N GLY A 132 -27.78 -33.68 -13.31
CA GLY A 132 -27.25 -33.89 -14.66
C GLY A 132 -26.14 -32.91 -15.06
N GLU A 133 -25.45 -33.24 -16.14
CA GLU A 133 -24.23 -32.56 -16.60
C GLU A 133 -24.39 -31.04 -16.76
N ARG A 134 -25.44 -30.61 -17.46
CA ARG A 134 -25.65 -29.19 -17.77
C ARG A 134 -25.76 -28.35 -16.50
N LYS A 135 -26.56 -28.81 -15.53
CA LYS A 135 -26.79 -28.08 -14.29
C LYS A 135 -25.59 -28.18 -13.34
N TYR A 136 -24.91 -29.33 -13.33
CA TYR A 136 -23.68 -29.52 -12.56
C TYR A 136 -22.61 -28.50 -12.98
N ARG A 137 -22.34 -28.36 -14.29
CA ARG A 137 -21.37 -27.36 -14.80
C ARG A 137 -21.76 -25.93 -14.45
N GLU A 138 -23.05 -25.60 -14.52
CA GLU A 138 -23.58 -24.27 -14.14
C GLU A 138 -23.32 -23.97 -12.66
N LEU A 139 -23.57 -24.95 -11.78
CA LEU A 139 -23.29 -24.82 -10.35
C LEU A 139 -21.79 -24.70 -10.07
N GLN A 140 -20.96 -25.53 -10.69
CA GLN A 140 -19.50 -25.48 -10.54
C GLN A 140 -18.94 -24.10 -10.94
N GLN A 141 -19.38 -23.56 -12.09
CA GLN A 141 -18.98 -22.22 -12.53
C GLN A 141 -19.44 -21.13 -11.56
N ARG A 142 -20.67 -21.22 -11.06
CA ARG A 142 -21.23 -20.24 -10.12
C ARG A 142 -20.46 -20.18 -8.79
N PHE A 143 -19.96 -21.31 -8.32
CA PHE A 143 -19.16 -21.40 -7.10
C PHE A 143 -17.65 -21.30 -7.34
N SER A 144 -17.22 -21.03 -8.58
CA SER A 144 -15.82 -20.79 -8.94
C SER A 144 -15.52 -19.29 -9.05
N ARG A 145 -14.32 -18.89 -8.63
CA ARG A 145 -13.80 -17.53 -8.84
C ARG A 145 -12.91 -17.52 -10.07
N GLN A 146 -13.09 -16.52 -10.94
CA GLN A 146 -12.09 -16.24 -11.98
C GLN A 146 -10.81 -15.71 -11.34
N VAL A 147 -9.73 -16.48 -11.46
CA VAL A 147 -8.40 -16.01 -11.07
C VAL A 147 -7.96 -15.00 -12.12
N ARG A 148 -7.84 -13.72 -11.71
CA ARG A 148 -7.20 -12.71 -12.56
C ARG A 148 -5.70 -12.96 -12.55
N ASP A 149 -5.07 -12.93 -13.72
CA ASP A 149 -3.62 -12.98 -13.79
C ASP A 149 -3.06 -11.66 -13.25
N VAL A 150 -2.33 -11.74 -12.13
CA VAL A 150 -1.75 -10.58 -11.42
C VAL A 150 -0.27 -10.41 -11.82
N LYS A 151 0.26 -11.16 -12.79
CA LYS A 151 1.68 -11.09 -13.19
C LYS A 151 2.16 -9.69 -13.61
N THR A 152 1.26 -8.84 -14.11
CA THR A 152 1.59 -7.47 -14.53
C THR A 152 1.29 -6.42 -13.46
N ALA A 153 0.82 -6.82 -12.28
CA ALA A 153 0.44 -5.91 -11.22
C ALA A 153 1.47 -5.97 -10.07
N GLU A 154 1.88 -4.81 -9.61
CA GLU A 154 2.76 -4.64 -8.46
C GLU A 154 1.92 -4.64 -7.17
N ASN A 155 2.35 -5.40 -6.16
CA ASN A 155 1.70 -5.40 -4.86
C ASN A 155 2.19 -4.22 -4.02
N ILE A 156 1.36 -3.19 -3.87
CA ILE A 156 1.63 -1.98 -3.08
C ILE A 156 0.96 -2.01 -1.69
N THR A 157 0.52 -3.19 -1.22
CA THR A 157 -0.14 -3.34 0.09
C THR A 157 0.85 -2.98 1.19
N LYS A 158 0.43 -2.12 2.13
CA LYS A 158 1.26 -1.71 3.27
C LYS A 158 1.32 -2.80 4.33
N SER A 159 2.49 -2.95 4.95
CA SER A 159 2.68 -3.82 6.11
C SER A 159 1.92 -3.26 7.31
N PHE A 160 1.55 -4.12 8.27
CA PHE A 160 0.84 -3.69 9.47
C PHE A 160 1.59 -2.59 10.25
N LEU A 161 2.92 -2.71 10.35
CA LEU A 161 3.79 -1.78 11.09
C LEU A 161 3.99 -0.40 10.42
N ASP A 162 3.72 -0.32 9.11
CA ASP A 162 3.76 0.94 8.37
C ASP A 162 2.62 1.88 8.80
N VAL A 163 1.50 1.28 9.19
CA VAL A 163 0.24 1.99 9.45
C VAL A 163 -0.03 2.11 10.94
N PHE A 164 0.14 1.00 11.67
CA PHE A 164 -0.24 0.91 13.08
C PHE A 164 0.98 0.90 14.01
N SER A 165 0.79 1.48 15.19
CA SER A 165 1.67 1.26 16.34
C SER A 165 0.83 0.70 17.48
N PHE A 166 1.44 -0.09 18.36
CA PHE A 166 0.73 -0.72 19.47
C PHE A 166 1.64 -0.70 20.70
N SER A 167 1.01 -0.76 21.89
CA SER A 167 1.73 -0.64 23.15
C SER A 167 1.97 -1.98 23.81
N GLU A 168 3.16 -2.15 24.39
CA GLU A 168 3.56 -3.35 25.13
C GLU A 168 2.57 -3.65 26.27
N SER A 169 2.16 -2.63 27.03
CA SER A 169 1.20 -2.77 28.13
C SER A 169 -0.18 -3.30 27.70
N ALA A 170 -0.67 -2.93 26.51
CA ALA A 170 -1.95 -3.41 26.00
C ALA A 170 -1.86 -4.87 25.52
N PHE A 171 -0.71 -5.26 24.95
CA PHE A 171 -0.46 -6.63 24.51
C PHE A 171 -0.47 -7.61 25.69
N THR A 172 0.23 -7.26 26.77
CA THR A 172 0.26 -8.05 28.00
C THR A 172 -1.11 -8.21 28.64
N GLU A 173 -1.86 -7.11 28.79
CA GLU A 173 -3.18 -7.15 29.42
C GLU A 173 -4.16 -8.00 28.59
N GLN A 174 -4.09 -7.90 27.26
CA GLN A 174 -4.88 -8.75 26.36
C GLN A 174 -4.50 -10.24 26.47
N ALA A 175 -3.22 -10.56 26.66
CA ALA A 175 -2.77 -11.95 26.85
C ALA A 175 -3.32 -12.54 28.15
N ARG A 176 -3.40 -11.75 29.24
CA ARG A 176 -4.00 -12.17 30.51
C ARG A 176 -5.51 -12.43 30.38
N MET A 177 -6.23 -11.55 29.68
CA MET A 177 -7.68 -11.67 29.48
C MET A 177 -8.08 -12.90 28.64
N ARG A 178 -7.17 -13.44 27.82
CA ARG A 178 -7.40 -14.65 27.00
C ARG A 178 -7.36 -15.97 27.77
N GLN A 179 -6.91 -15.98 29.02
CA GLN A 179 -6.86 -17.20 29.85
C GLN A 179 -8.26 -17.68 30.31
N ASN A 180 -9.34 -17.00 29.92
CA ASN A 180 -10.69 -17.49 30.14
C ASN A 180 -11.00 -18.60 29.11
N ASP A 181 -11.36 -19.80 29.58
CA ASP A 181 -11.67 -21.02 28.80
C ASP A 181 -12.92 -20.93 27.89
N ASN A 182 -13.24 -19.74 27.38
CA ASN A 182 -14.32 -19.57 26.42
C ASN A 182 -13.83 -19.90 25.02
N THR A 183 -14.39 -20.95 24.42
CA THR A 183 -14.15 -21.27 23.01
C THR A 183 -14.72 -20.15 22.14
N LEU A 184 -13.85 -19.48 21.39
CA LEU A 184 -14.24 -18.45 20.43
C LEU A 184 -14.73 -19.08 19.13
N LEU A 185 -15.70 -18.45 18.48
CA LEU A 185 -16.22 -18.90 17.19
C LEU A 185 -15.29 -18.56 16.03
N GLY A 186 -15.18 -19.51 15.10
CA GLY A 186 -14.83 -19.24 13.71
C GLY A 186 -13.52 -19.88 13.26
N ASP A 187 -13.66 -20.96 12.49
CA ASP A 187 -12.59 -21.49 11.62
C ASP A 187 -12.64 -20.84 10.22
N ASN A 188 -12.95 -19.55 10.16
CA ASN A 188 -12.71 -18.81 8.93
C ASN A 188 -11.23 -18.46 8.92
N ALA A 189 -10.45 -19.29 8.24
CA ALA A 189 -9.02 -19.08 7.95
C ALA A 189 -8.80 -17.81 7.11
N ALA A 190 -9.06 -16.65 7.70
CA ALA A 190 -8.60 -15.38 7.19
C ALA A 190 -7.09 -15.31 7.39
N SER A 191 -6.37 -14.81 6.39
CA SER A 191 -4.94 -14.56 6.53
C SER A 191 -4.71 -13.51 7.63
N LEU A 192 -3.85 -13.84 8.59
CA LEU A 192 -3.37 -12.87 9.58
C LEU A 192 -2.72 -11.67 8.87
N PRO A 193 -2.76 -10.46 9.47
CA PRO A 193 -2.05 -9.30 8.95
C PRO A 193 -0.57 -9.63 8.74
N VAL A 194 -0.04 -9.25 7.57
CA VAL A 194 1.37 -9.43 7.27
C VAL A 194 2.18 -8.42 8.07
N ILE A 195 3.12 -8.94 8.84
CA ILE A 195 4.14 -8.16 9.52
C ILE A 195 5.44 -8.47 8.78
N GLU A 196 5.87 -7.56 7.93
CA GLU A 196 7.19 -7.67 7.31
C GLU A 196 8.26 -7.45 8.37
N ASN A 197 9.23 -8.36 8.41
CA ASN A 197 10.31 -8.34 9.38
C ASN A 197 11.63 -8.10 8.63
N GLU A 198 12.06 -6.85 8.55
CA GLU A 198 13.33 -6.50 7.90
C GLU A 198 14.54 -6.71 8.83
N GLY A 199 14.32 -6.94 10.14
CA GLY A 199 15.36 -6.93 11.16
C GLY A 199 15.71 -8.29 11.79
N PHE A 200 14.85 -9.30 11.69
CA PHE A 200 15.04 -10.60 12.35
C PHE A 200 15.48 -11.68 11.36
N ASP A 201 16.68 -12.24 11.56
CA ASP A 201 17.18 -13.32 10.71
C ASP A 201 16.67 -14.70 11.16
N PHE A 202 15.55 -15.12 10.58
CA PHE A 202 14.99 -16.46 10.80
C PHE A 202 15.94 -17.60 10.41
N SER A 203 16.86 -17.38 9.47
CA SER A 203 17.82 -18.40 9.07
C SER A 203 18.87 -18.63 10.14
N PHE A 204 19.42 -17.55 10.71
CA PHE A 204 20.34 -17.59 11.85
C PHE A 204 19.65 -18.13 13.10
N PHE A 205 18.43 -17.66 13.38
CA PHE A 205 17.62 -18.13 14.50
C PHE A 205 17.40 -19.66 14.46
N ARG A 206 17.03 -20.22 13.30
CA ARG A 206 16.89 -21.69 13.14
C ARG A 206 18.21 -22.44 13.31
N GLN A 207 19.34 -21.85 12.89
CA GLN A 207 20.65 -22.47 13.13
C GLN A 207 20.99 -22.53 14.62
N LEU A 208 20.58 -21.52 15.39
CA LEU A 208 20.81 -21.49 16.82
C LEU A 208 20.01 -22.58 17.55
N LEU A 209 18.74 -22.76 17.18
CA LEU A 209 17.87 -23.79 17.76
C LEU A 209 18.27 -25.22 17.38
N ASN A 210 18.77 -25.44 16.16
CA ASN A 210 19.25 -26.76 15.72
C ASN A 210 20.39 -27.30 16.60
N LYS A 211 21.12 -26.44 17.31
CA LYS A 211 22.19 -26.85 18.24
C LYS A 211 21.65 -27.36 19.59
N GLN A 212 20.38 -27.14 19.92
CA GLN A 212 19.84 -27.31 21.28
C GLN A 212 18.54 -28.15 21.35
N PHE A 213 18.50 -29.30 20.66
CA PHE A 213 17.43 -30.31 20.79
C PHE A 213 15.99 -29.90 20.39
N VAL A 214 15.77 -28.75 19.75
CA VAL A 214 14.46 -28.35 19.22
C VAL A 214 14.26 -28.90 17.79
N LYS A 215 13.16 -29.63 17.55
CA LYS A 215 12.83 -30.15 16.21
C LYS A 215 12.41 -29.02 15.27
N ARG A 216 12.87 -29.06 14.02
CA ARG A 216 12.49 -28.06 12.99
C ARG A 216 10.98 -28.01 12.75
N GLU A 217 10.27 -29.13 12.95
CA GLU A 217 8.82 -29.20 12.78
C GLU A 217 8.04 -28.43 13.86
N SER A 218 8.67 -28.07 14.99
CA SER A 218 8.04 -27.26 16.04
C SER A 218 7.89 -25.78 15.67
N ILE A 219 8.68 -25.30 14.69
CA ILE A 219 8.62 -23.92 14.20
C ILE A 219 7.55 -23.84 13.11
N THR A 220 6.30 -23.73 13.52
CA THR A 220 5.16 -23.51 12.62
C THR A 220 5.13 -22.06 12.13
N LYS A 221 4.41 -21.80 11.03
CA LYS A 221 4.18 -20.42 10.53
C LYS A 221 3.51 -19.52 11.57
N GLU A 222 2.68 -20.11 12.44
CA GLU A 222 2.05 -19.42 13.55
C GLU A 222 3.07 -19.00 14.60
N LEU A 223 4.00 -19.90 14.95
CA LEU A 223 5.09 -19.57 15.89
C LEU A 223 6.00 -18.47 15.31
N GLU A 224 6.36 -18.54 14.03
CA GLU A 224 7.14 -17.48 13.36
C GLU A 224 6.45 -16.12 13.39
N HIS A 225 5.13 -16.10 13.22
CA HIS A 225 4.34 -14.88 13.36
C HIS A 225 4.38 -14.37 14.81
N THR A 226 4.26 -15.24 15.82
CA THR A 226 4.38 -14.82 17.23
C THR A 226 5.77 -14.29 17.56
N ILE A 227 6.83 -14.91 17.07
CA ILE A 227 8.22 -14.46 17.24
C ILE A 227 8.41 -13.09 16.60
N THR A 228 7.89 -12.90 15.39
CA THR A 228 7.93 -11.59 14.71
C THR A 228 7.24 -10.52 15.57
N ILE A 229 6.06 -10.80 16.11
CA ILE A 229 5.35 -9.87 16.99
C ILE A 229 6.21 -9.54 18.22
N LEU A 230 6.74 -10.55 18.91
CA LEU A 230 7.55 -10.36 20.11
C LEU A 230 8.84 -9.58 19.85
N TYR A 231 9.53 -9.87 18.73
CA TYR A 231 10.68 -9.09 18.27
C TYR A 231 10.31 -7.62 18.04
N THR A 232 9.21 -7.37 17.32
CA THR A 232 8.77 -6.00 17.01
C THR A 232 8.30 -5.23 18.24
N LEU A 233 7.79 -5.94 19.26
CA LEU A 233 7.29 -5.36 20.50
C LEU A 233 8.41 -5.01 21.48
N TYR A 234 9.26 -5.99 21.78
CA TYR A 234 10.21 -5.92 22.89
C TYR A 234 11.67 -5.74 22.42
N GLY A 235 11.91 -5.76 21.11
CA GLY A 235 13.26 -5.66 20.54
C GLY A 235 14.15 -6.85 20.89
N CYS A 236 13.59 -8.03 21.11
CA CYS A 236 14.32 -9.23 21.53
C CYS A 236 15.29 -9.72 20.44
N ASP A 237 16.60 -9.58 20.65
CA ASP A 237 17.61 -10.16 19.74
C ASP A 237 17.41 -11.67 19.52
N GLU A 238 17.87 -12.19 18.38
CA GLU A 238 17.72 -13.61 17.99
C GLU A 238 18.26 -14.57 19.05
N LEU A 239 19.32 -14.17 19.76
CA LEU A 239 19.91 -14.92 20.87
C LEU A 239 18.99 -15.00 22.09
N GLN A 240 18.37 -13.88 22.46
CA GLN A 240 17.46 -13.79 23.59
C GLN A 240 16.17 -14.56 23.30
N MET A 241 15.65 -14.41 22.08
CA MET A 241 14.48 -15.16 21.62
C MET A 241 14.71 -16.68 21.66
N ALA A 242 15.91 -17.14 21.29
CA ALA A 242 16.24 -18.55 21.35
C ALA A 242 16.32 -19.07 22.80
N GLN A 243 16.80 -18.26 23.75
CA GLN A 243 16.78 -18.61 25.17
C GLN A 243 15.34 -18.76 25.69
N PHE A 244 14.46 -17.80 25.37
CA PHE A 244 13.05 -17.88 25.78
C PHE A 244 12.33 -19.07 25.16
N ILE A 245 12.66 -19.42 23.92
CA ILE A 245 12.09 -20.60 23.26
C ILE A 245 12.59 -21.89 23.88
N LEU A 246 13.84 -21.95 24.36
CA LEU A 246 14.34 -23.11 25.10
C LEU A 246 13.68 -23.25 26.47
N GLU A 247 13.37 -22.14 27.13
CA GLU A 247 12.62 -22.13 28.39
C GLU A 247 11.14 -22.50 28.20
N ALA A 248 10.56 -22.13 27.04
CA ALA A 248 9.19 -22.48 26.65
C ALA A 248 9.05 -23.87 26.02
N ALA A 249 10.16 -24.51 25.64
CA ALA A 249 10.15 -25.81 24.98
C ALA A 249 9.92 -26.92 26.00
N ASP A 250 8.96 -27.79 25.69
CA ASP A 250 8.73 -28.99 26.48
C ASP A 250 9.90 -29.98 26.26
N ILE A 251 10.57 -30.32 27.36
CA ILE A 251 11.80 -31.12 27.42
C ILE A 251 11.58 -32.54 26.86
N GLU A 252 10.35 -33.06 26.92
CA GLU A 252 10.01 -34.42 26.44
C GLU A 252 9.50 -34.44 24.98
N SER A 253 8.71 -33.46 24.57
CA SER A 253 8.09 -33.45 23.22
C SER A 253 8.85 -32.65 22.18
N GLY A 254 9.73 -31.72 22.60
CA GLY A 254 10.43 -30.78 21.73
C GLY A 254 9.49 -29.83 20.98
N LYS A 255 8.25 -29.68 21.45
CA LYS A 255 7.26 -28.73 20.92
C LYS A 255 7.31 -27.44 21.74
N VAL A 256 7.20 -26.33 21.03
CA VAL A 256 7.19 -24.98 21.62
C VAL A 256 5.74 -24.50 21.61
N ASP A 257 5.20 -24.18 22.77
CA ASP A 257 3.89 -23.56 22.88
C ASP A 257 4.03 -22.03 22.71
N GLY A 258 3.29 -21.49 21.74
CA GLY A 258 3.29 -20.06 21.44
C GLY A 258 2.65 -19.21 22.53
N GLU A 259 1.79 -19.78 23.38
CA GLU A 259 1.23 -19.07 24.55
C GLU A 259 2.21 -19.02 25.71
N ALA A 260 2.88 -20.14 26.00
CA ALA A 260 3.95 -20.20 26.99
C ALA A 260 5.09 -19.23 26.65
N LEU A 261 5.49 -19.15 25.37
CA LEU A 261 6.51 -18.21 24.91
C LEU A 261 6.10 -16.75 25.16
N LYS A 262 4.86 -16.37 24.84
CA LYS A 262 4.36 -15.01 25.09
C LYS A 262 4.42 -14.65 26.57
N LYS A 263 4.07 -15.59 27.44
CA LYS A 263 4.08 -15.40 28.90
C LYS A 263 5.51 -15.22 29.44
N ILE A 264 6.44 -16.07 29.02
CA ILE A 264 7.85 -15.97 29.44
C ILE A 264 8.45 -14.63 29.01
N VAL A 265 8.21 -14.22 27.76
CA VAL A 265 8.70 -12.94 27.25
C VAL A 265 8.00 -11.77 27.94
N SER A 266 6.68 -11.81 28.17
CA SER A 266 6.01 -10.73 28.90
C SER A 266 6.54 -10.60 30.33
N ASP A 267 6.71 -11.71 31.05
CA ASP A 267 7.18 -11.71 32.44
C ASP A 267 8.63 -11.18 32.55
N ALA A 268 9.50 -11.53 31.60
CA ALA A 268 10.89 -11.05 31.56
C ALA A 268 11.00 -9.53 31.32
N TYR A 269 10.08 -8.94 30.56
CA TYR A 269 10.11 -7.51 30.19
C TYR A 269 9.23 -6.63 31.08
N GLU A 270 8.15 -7.15 31.67
CA GLU A 270 7.35 -6.46 32.69
C GLU A 270 8.18 -6.03 33.91
N GLN A 271 9.18 -6.83 34.29
CA GLN A 271 10.08 -6.47 35.40
C GLN A 271 11.03 -5.32 35.05
N ARG A 272 11.21 -4.99 33.77
CA ARG A 272 12.19 -3.99 33.30
C ARG A 272 11.58 -2.64 32.91
N HIS A 273 10.30 -2.57 32.50
CA HIS A 273 9.70 -1.33 32.01
C HIS A 273 8.29 -1.06 32.56
N SER A 274 8.19 -0.25 33.61
CA SER A 274 6.95 0.35 34.10
C SER A 274 6.60 1.65 33.38
N THR A 275 6.65 1.67 32.04
CA THR A 275 6.28 2.86 31.27
C THR A 275 5.08 2.56 30.39
N ARG A 276 3.93 3.05 30.84
CA ARG A 276 2.66 2.98 30.11
C ARG A 276 2.76 3.88 28.87
N LEU A 277 2.92 3.27 27.69
CA LEU A 277 2.89 3.98 26.41
C LEU A 277 1.51 3.82 25.76
N GLU A 278 1.02 4.92 25.18
CA GLU A 278 -0.27 5.00 24.51
C GLU A 278 -0.17 4.57 23.05
N VAL A 279 -1.20 3.84 22.58
CA VAL A 279 -1.37 3.45 21.17
C VAL A 279 -1.62 4.69 20.33
N LYS A 280 -0.82 4.92 19.29
CA LYS A 280 -0.95 6.07 18.38
C LYS A 280 -1.10 5.62 16.92
N ASP A 281 -2.10 6.14 16.25
CA ASP A 281 -2.31 5.93 14.82
C ASP A 281 -1.37 6.84 14.01
N LYS A 282 -0.34 6.25 13.38
CA LYS A 282 0.74 6.97 12.68
C LYS A 282 0.23 7.73 11.45
N VAL A 283 -0.90 7.31 10.87
CA VAL A 283 -1.49 7.94 9.68
C VAL A 283 -2.11 9.29 10.02
N THR A 284 -2.87 9.37 11.11
CA THR A 284 -3.44 10.66 11.57
C THR A 284 -2.34 11.65 11.95
N GLN A 285 -1.27 11.19 12.59
CA GLN A 285 -0.16 12.05 12.99
C GLN A 285 0.64 12.58 11.81
N SER A 286 0.93 11.77 10.78
CA SER A 286 1.63 12.27 9.59
C SER A 286 0.78 13.29 8.81
N ILE A 287 -0.54 13.11 8.76
CA ILE A 287 -1.47 14.06 8.13
C ILE A 287 -1.64 15.34 8.98
N GLN A 288 -1.69 15.22 10.32
CA GLN A 288 -1.78 16.36 11.23
C GLN A 288 -0.47 17.14 11.33
N LEU A 289 0.69 16.48 11.39
CA LEU A 289 2.00 17.10 11.34
C LEU A 289 2.22 17.85 10.02
N ALA A 290 1.74 17.31 8.89
CA ALA A 290 1.76 18.01 7.60
C ALA A 290 0.85 19.26 7.59
N LYS A 291 -0.34 19.19 8.22
CA LYS A 291 -1.25 20.34 8.34
C LYS A 291 -0.77 21.41 9.34
N ASP A 292 -0.11 20.99 10.42
CA ASP A 292 0.42 21.86 11.46
C ASP A 292 1.73 22.53 11.04
N THR A 293 2.55 21.88 10.20
CA THR A 293 3.71 22.53 9.57
C THR A 293 3.30 23.61 8.58
N GLU A 294 2.24 23.42 7.78
CA GLU A 294 1.76 24.48 6.87
C GLU A 294 1.20 25.71 7.61
N LYS A 295 0.46 25.51 8.70
CA LYS A 295 -0.08 26.61 9.52
C LYS A 295 1.01 27.31 10.35
N GLY A 296 1.95 26.57 10.91
CA GLY A 296 3.08 27.12 11.66
C GLY A 296 4.05 27.93 10.79
N ARG A 297 4.23 27.53 9.51
CA ARG A 297 5.05 28.26 8.54
C ARG A 297 4.41 29.57 8.10
N GLU A 298 3.09 29.58 7.89
CA GLU A 298 2.33 30.80 7.60
C GLU A 298 2.40 31.82 8.74
N GLN A 299 2.28 31.38 10.00
CA GLN A 299 2.42 32.25 11.16
C GLN A 299 3.83 32.84 11.30
N LYS A 300 4.89 32.08 11.01
CA LYS A 300 6.27 32.60 10.99
C LYS A 300 6.49 33.65 9.91
N LEU A 301 5.92 33.47 8.72
CA LEU A 301 6.03 34.43 7.63
C LEU A 301 5.25 35.73 7.92
N ILE A 302 4.10 35.64 8.61
CA ILE A 302 3.35 36.81 9.10
C ILE A 302 4.17 37.57 10.16
N GLN A 303 4.83 36.86 11.09
CA GLN A 303 5.69 37.48 12.10
C GLN A 303 6.92 38.17 11.49
N ALA A 304 7.45 37.65 10.37
CA ALA A 304 8.54 38.26 9.61
C ALA A 304 8.12 39.48 8.75
N ARG A 305 6.86 39.95 8.87
CA ARG A 305 6.27 41.11 8.16
C ARG A 305 6.20 41.01 6.63
N PHE A 306 6.11 39.81 6.07
CA PHE A 306 5.79 39.65 4.65
C PHE A 306 4.31 39.97 4.39
N SER A 307 3.99 40.56 3.23
CA SER A 307 2.60 40.82 2.83
C SER A 307 1.86 39.51 2.52
N SER A 308 0.52 39.52 2.54
CA SER A 308 -0.30 38.34 2.22
C SER A 308 -0.01 37.76 0.84
N GLU A 309 0.26 38.62 -0.15
CA GLU A 309 0.66 38.24 -1.50
C GLU A 309 2.05 37.56 -1.51
N GLU A 310 2.99 38.09 -0.72
CA GLU A 310 4.35 37.53 -0.60
C GLU A 310 4.37 36.17 0.09
N ILE A 311 3.51 35.98 1.09
CA ILE A 311 3.34 34.69 1.77
C ILE A 311 2.79 33.64 0.81
N SER A 312 1.77 34.00 0.02
CA SER A 312 1.21 33.11 -1.00
C SER A 312 2.23 32.73 -2.07
N PHE A 313 3.08 33.69 -2.46
CA PHE A 313 4.14 33.49 -3.42
C PHE A 313 5.24 32.56 -2.89
N ILE A 314 5.70 32.76 -1.64
CA ILE A 314 6.69 31.90 -1.00
C ILE A 314 6.18 30.47 -0.90
N LYS A 315 4.91 30.28 -0.48
CA LYS A 315 4.26 28.95 -0.45
C LYS A 315 4.23 28.28 -1.82
N ALA A 316 3.85 29.03 -2.87
CA ALA A 316 3.83 28.52 -4.23
C ALA A 316 5.25 28.11 -4.71
N CYS A 317 6.28 28.87 -4.34
CA CYS A 317 7.66 28.52 -4.64
C CYS A 317 8.15 27.28 -3.88
N GLU A 318 7.57 26.95 -2.73
CA GLU A 318 7.96 25.77 -1.95
C GLU A 318 7.25 24.49 -2.40
N GLN A 319 5.98 24.60 -2.82
CA GLN A 319 5.17 23.46 -3.25
C GLN A 319 5.42 23.06 -4.71
N LEU A 320 5.77 24.00 -5.58
CA LEU A 320 5.95 23.74 -7.02
C LEU A 320 7.40 23.35 -7.37
N THR A 321 7.54 22.38 -8.27
CA THR A 321 8.85 22.06 -8.85
C THR A 321 9.33 23.19 -9.79
N PRO A 322 10.65 23.41 -9.95
CA PRO A 322 11.18 24.47 -10.82
C PRO A 322 10.67 24.46 -12.25
N HIS A 323 10.47 23.27 -12.80
CA HIS A 323 9.89 23.12 -14.13
C HIS A 323 8.40 23.52 -14.18
N GLN A 324 7.60 23.09 -13.19
CA GLN A 324 6.18 23.45 -13.11
C GLN A 324 5.99 24.95 -12.91
N PHE A 325 6.84 25.57 -12.08
CA PHE A 325 6.82 27.00 -11.81
C PHE A 325 7.24 27.84 -13.04
N LEU A 326 8.29 27.43 -13.76
CA LEU A 326 8.66 28.07 -15.03
C LEU A 326 7.53 27.99 -16.06
N THR A 327 6.87 26.83 -16.14
CA THR A 327 5.77 26.59 -17.07
C THR A 327 4.56 27.47 -16.74
N SER A 328 4.22 27.66 -15.46
CA SER A 328 3.08 28.48 -15.06
C SER A 328 3.28 29.96 -15.41
N ILE A 329 4.48 30.50 -15.16
CA ILE A 329 4.84 31.89 -15.52
C ILE A 329 4.83 32.09 -17.04
N LYS A 330 5.42 31.16 -17.80
CA LYS A 330 5.46 31.23 -19.26
C LYS A 330 4.06 31.17 -19.87
N LYS A 331 3.17 30.31 -19.36
CA LYS A 331 1.75 30.26 -19.77
C LYS A 331 1.03 31.60 -19.54
N GLN A 332 1.25 32.24 -18.38
CA GLN A 332 0.66 33.55 -18.09
C GLN A 332 1.16 34.65 -19.03
N LYS A 333 2.42 34.57 -19.46
CA LYS A 333 3.01 35.48 -20.45
C LYS A 333 2.76 35.10 -21.91
N GLY A 334 2.03 34.00 -22.17
CA GLY A 334 1.74 33.52 -23.53
C GLY A 334 2.94 32.89 -24.26
N GLY A 335 3.94 32.38 -23.55
CA GLY A 335 5.17 31.78 -24.09
C GLY A 335 5.32 30.28 -23.83
N ILE A 336 6.29 29.66 -24.51
CA ILE A 336 6.65 28.24 -24.36
C ILE A 336 7.99 28.14 -23.60
N VAL A 337 8.14 27.10 -22.78
CA VAL A 337 9.38 26.76 -22.10
C VAL A 337 10.36 26.15 -23.10
N THR A 338 11.57 26.69 -23.22
CA THR A 338 12.59 26.14 -24.14
C THR A 338 13.46 25.11 -23.43
N ALA A 339 13.99 24.14 -24.19
CA ALA A 339 14.87 23.10 -23.65
C ALA A 339 16.12 23.67 -22.95
N SER A 340 16.63 24.81 -23.43
CA SER A 340 17.73 25.54 -22.80
C SER A 340 17.41 26.05 -21.40
N GLU A 341 16.17 26.46 -21.13
CA GLU A 341 15.73 26.96 -19.83
C GLU A 341 15.57 25.80 -18.85
N THR A 342 14.98 24.68 -19.29
CA THR A 342 14.87 23.46 -18.48
C THR A 342 16.25 22.91 -18.11
N GLN A 343 17.19 22.87 -19.06
CA GLN A 343 18.55 22.40 -18.82
C GLN A 343 19.31 23.32 -17.86
N LEU A 344 19.09 24.63 -17.94
CA LEU A 344 19.69 25.60 -17.04
C LEU A 344 19.23 25.38 -15.60
N LEU A 345 17.92 25.24 -15.36
CA LEU A 345 17.38 24.98 -14.03
C LEU A 345 17.95 23.68 -13.44
N ARG A 346 18.02 22.62 -14.26
CA ARG A 346 18.64 21.35 -13.87
C ARG A 346 20.12 21.52 -13.51
N THR A 347 20.87 22.27 -14.31
CA THR A 347 22.30 22.52 -14.08
C THR A 347 22.54 23.29 -12.78
N LEU A 348 21.68 24.26 -12.45
CA LEU A 348 21.77 25.02 -11.19
C LEU A 348 21.39 24.20 -9.96
N MET A 349 20.49 23.23 -10.11
CA MET A 349 20.19 22.28 -9.04
C MET A 349 21.38 21.33 -8.79
N GLU A 350 21.96 20.77 -9.86
CA GLU A 350 23.02 19.75 -9.74
C GLU A 350 24.39 20.34 -9.37
N LYS A 351 24.76 21.52 -9.88
CA LYS A 351 26.12 22.09 -9.70
C LYS A 351 26.26 23.06 -8.53
N ALA A 352 25.18 23.69 -8.10
CA ALA A 352 25.19 24.78 -7.14
C ALA A 352 24.38 24.48 -5.86
N ASP A 353 23.87 23.25 -5.71
CA ASP A 353 23.08 22.77 -4.55
C ASP A 353 21.96 23.75 -4.13
N PHE A 354 21.34 24.40 -5.12
CA PHE A 354 20.25 25.32 -4.86
C PHE A 354 18.99 24.57 -4.44
N LYS A 355 18.41 24.97 -3.30
CA LYS A 355 17.07 24.50 -2.93
C LYS A 355 16.05 24.87 -4.02
N PRO A 356 15.16 23.96 -4.43
CA PRO A 356 14.17 24.21 -5.48
C PRO A 356 13.35 25.48 -5.27
N SER A 357 13.02 25.80 -4.02
CA SER A 357 12.24 26.98 -3.65
C SER A 357 12.96 28.30 -3.95
N VAL A 358 14.29 28.35 -3.79
CA VAL A 358 15.09 29.55 -4.10
C VAL A 358 15.17 29.76 -5.61
N LEU A 359 15.28 28.67 -6.37
CA LEU A 359 15.32 28.70 -7.83
C LEU A 359 14.00 29.21 -8.44
N ASN A 360 12.86 28.88 -7.82
CA ASN A 360 11.56 29.43 -8.18
C ASN A 360 11.50 30.95 -7.98
N VAL A 361 12.00 31.45 -6.86
CA VAL A 361 12.09 32.90 -6.60
C VAL A 361 13.01 33.59 -7.61
N LEU A 362 14.16 32.98 -7.94
CA LEU A 362 15.07 33.49 -8.97
C LEU A 362 14.39 33.54 -10.35
N THR A 363 13.66 32.49 -10.70
CA THR A 363 12.93 32.40 -11.98
C THR A 363 11.88 33.51 -12.09
N HIS A 364 11.12 33.72 -11.01
CA HIS A 364 10.16 34.83 -10.94
C HIS A 364 10.86 36.19 -11.03
N TYR A 365 11.99 36.36 -10.36
CA TYR A 365 12.75 37.60 -10.40
C TYR A 365 13.21 37.95 -11.83
N VAL A 366 13.81 36.99 -12.54
CA VAL A 366 14.32 37.23 -13.90
C VAL A 366 13.19 37.43 -14.91
N LEU A 367 12.13 36.63 -14.85
CA LEU A 367 11.05 36.72 -15.83
C LEU A 367 10.07 37.85 -15.54
N VAL A 368 9.67 38.06 -14.28
CA VAL A 368 8.60 39.00 -13.91
C VAL A 368 9.16 40.36 -13.50
N ILE A 369 10.14 40.40 -12.58
CA ILE A 369 10.64 41.66 -12.02
C ILE A 369 11.58 42.39 -12.99
N LEU A 370 12.49 41.68 -13.64
CA LEU A 370 13.37 42.23 -14.67
C LEU A 370 12.71 42.28 -16.07
N ASN A 371 11.51 41.74 -16.19
CA ASN A 371 10.72 41.65 -17.42
C ASN A 371 11.50 41.06 -18.61
N ASN A 372 12.40 40.10 -18.37
CA ASN A 372 13.08 39.39 -19.44
C ASN A 372 12.16 38.31 -20.05
N PRO A 373 12.10 38.17 -21.39
CA PRO A 373 11.24 37.16 -22.05
C PRO A 373 11.77 35.72 -21.93
N HIS A 374 13.07 35.55 -21.67
CA HIS A 374 13.75 34.26 -21.58
C HIS A 374 14.80 34.25 -20.46
N LEU A 375 15.14 33.05 -19.96
CA LEU A 375 16.24 32.87 -19.01
C LEU A 375 17.56 32.68 -19.78
N SER A 376 18.33 33.76 -19.96
CA SER A 376 19.65 33.66 -20.60
C SER A 376 20.68 33.07 -19.63
N LYS A 377 21.41 32.04 -20.09
CA LYS A 377 22.37 31.26 -19.29
C LYS A 377 23.37 32.12 -18.49
N ALA A 378 24.17 32.93 -19.18
CA ALA A 378 25.23 33.72 -18.55
C ALA A 378 24.69 34.68 -17.47
N TYR A 379 23.51 35.27 -17.72
CA TYR A 379 22.91 36.24 -16.80
C TYR A 379 22.35 35.58 -15.54
N VAL A 380 21.66 34.45 -15.72
CA VAL A 380 21.08 33.71 -14.59
C VAL A 380 22.18 33.06 -13.74
N GLU A 381 23.23 32.53 -14.37
CA GLU A 381 24.40 31.99 -13.65
C GLU A 381 25.12 33.07 -12.84
N ALA A 382 25.26 34.29 -13.37
CA ALA A 382 25.85 35.41 -12.64
C ALA A 382 25.03 35.77 -11.39
N ILE A 383 23.71 35.93 -11.55
CA ILE A 383 22.80 36.22 -10.42
C ILE A 383 22.81 35.08 -9.40
N ALA A 384 22.78 33.83 -9.89
CA ALA A 384 22.83 32.66 -9.03
C ALA A 384 24.15 32.61 -8.25
N ASN A 385 25.29 32.89 -8.88
CA ASN A 385 26.58 32.94 -8.21
C ASN A 385 26.64 34.03 -7.13
N ASP A 386 26.11 35.23 -7.41
CA ASP A 386 26.01 36.29 -6.41
C ASP A 386 25.10 35.88 -5.22
N TRP A 387 24.04 35.11 -5.48
CA TRP A 387 23.15 34.58 -4.44
C TRP A 387 23.79 33.49 -3.59
N LEU A 388 24.63 32.64 -4.18
CA LEU A 388 25.44 31.68 -3.43
C LEU A 388 26.47 32.38 -2.53
N GLN A 389 27.15 33.41 -3.05
CA GLN A 389 28.17 34.15 -2.29
C GLN A 389 27.57 34.85 -1.06
N ASP A 390 26.35 35.37 -1.16
CA ASP A 390 25.66 36.01 -0.03
C ASP A 390 24.90 35.01 0.87
N GLY A 391 25.04 33.69 0.64
CA GLY A 391 24.45 32.65 1.49
C GLY A 391 22.92 32.59 1.46
N VAL A 392 22.32 32.81 0.28
CA VAL A 392 20.86 32.79 0.11
C VAL A 392 20.36 31.35 0.00
N ASP A 393 19.90 30.80 1.13
CA ASP A 393 19.48 29.41 1.27
C ASP A 393 17.97 29.23 1.54
N SER A 394 17.21 30.32 1.57
CA SER A 394 15.76 30.32 1.83
C SER A 394 15.00 31.24 0.85
N PRO A 395 13.74 30.90 0.51
CA PRO A 395 12.93 31.72 -0.40
C PRO A 395 12.64 33.13 0.17
N GLU A 396 12.60 33.25 1.50
CA GLU A 396 12.45 34.54 2.21
C GLU A 396 13.64 35.47 1.96
N LYS A 397 14.87 34.97 2.17
CA LYS A 397 16.10 35.71 1.89
C LYS A 397 16.23 36.04 0.41
N ALA A 398 15.85 35.11 -0.46
CA ALA A 398 15.85 35.30 -1.91
C ALA A 398 14.91 36.43 -2.35
N LEU A 399 13.70 36.49 -1.77
CA LEU A 399 12.73 37.53 -2.08
C LEU A 399 13.18 38.91 -1.59
N ALA A 400 13.75 38.98 -0.38
CA ALA A 400 14.31 40.22 0.16
C ALA A 400 15.45 40.76 -0.71
N LYS A 401 16.37 39.88 -1.12
CA LYS A 401 17.48 40.22 -2.01
C LYS A 401 16.98 40.64 -3.41
N ALA A 402 16.04 39.90 -3.98
CA ALA A 402 15.42 40.25 -5.26
C ALA A 402 14.81 41.67 -5.26
N LYS A 403 14.16 42.08 -4.16
CA LYS A 403 13.62 43.44 -4.01
C LYS A 403 14.72 44.50 -3.91
N GLN A 404 15.79 44.25 -3.16
CA GLN A 404 16.93 45.17 -3.05
C GLN A 404 17.57 45.42 -4.41
N PHE A 405 17.86 44.35 -5.17
CA PHE A 405 18.44 44.47 -6.51
C PHE A 405 17.50 45.17 -7.50
N ALA A 406 16.19 44.91 -7.44
CA ALA A 406 15.21 45.62 -8.28
C ALA A 406 15.17 47.13 -7.96
N GLY A 407 15.22 47.50 -6.68
CA GLY A 407 15.28 48.88 -6.22
C GLY A 407 16.54 49.60 -6.67
N GLU A 408 17.70 48.96 -6.55
CA GLU A 408 18.98 49.51 -7.02
C GLU A 408 19.03 49.71 -8.54
N MET A 409 18.46 48.77 -9.30
CA MET A 409 18.39 48.87 -10.76
C MET A 409 17.43 49.98 -11.22
N LYS A 410 16.27 50.13 -10.56
CA LYS A 410 15.37 51.28 -10.79
C LYS A 410 16.04 52.61 -10.44
N ALA A 411 16.72 52.70 -9.29
CA ALA A 411 17.43 53.90 -8.88
C ALA A 411 18.60 54.25 -9.83
N LYS A 412 19.32 53.26 -10.36
CA LYS A 412 20.36 53.46 -11.39
C LYS A 412 19.76 53.88 -12.73
N ALA A 413 18.60 53.35 -13.11
CA ALA A 413 17.88 53.76 -14.33
C ALA A 413 17.34 55.19 -14.22
N GLU A 414 16.78 55.58 -13.07
CA GLU A 414 16.31 56.95 -12.79
C GLU A 414 17.46 57.95 -12.74
N LYS A 415 18.61 57.61 -12.13
CA LYS A 415 19.82 58.44 -12.17
C LYS A 415 20.37 58.63 -13.58
N ARG A 416 20.30 57.60 -14.44
CA ARG A 416 20.66 57.70 -15.88
C ARG A 416 19.65 58.52 -16.69
N ALA A 417 18.37 58.45 -16.35
CA ALA A 417 17.32 59.28 -16.96
C ALA A 417 17.44 60.75 -16.56
N ALA A 418 17.71 61.03 -15.28
CA ALA A 418 17.94 62.37 -14.75
C ALA A 418 19.25 63.00 -15.24
N SER A 419 20.29 62.19 -15.48
CA SER A 419 21.55 62.63 -16.10
C SER A 419 21.37 63.00 -17.59
N ARG A 420 20.42 62.35 -18.31
CA ARG A 420 20.08 62.69 -19.70
C ARG A 420 19.31 64.01 -19.85
N THR A 421 18.60 64.47 -18.81
CA THR A 421 17.89 65.76 -18.84
C THR A 421 18.79 66.97 -18.56
N THR A 422 19.99 66.77 -17.98
CA THR A 422 20.93 67.87 -17.68
C THR A 422 22.02 68.05 -18.75
N ALA A 423 22.14 67.14 -19.72
CA ALA A 423 23.14 67.18 -20.79
C ALA A 423 22.62 67.84 -22.09
N LYS A 424 21.82 68.90 -21.99
CA LYS A 424 21.25 69.61 -23.15
C LYS A 424 21.52 71.12 -23.15
N ASN A 425 22.65 71.54 -22.61
CA ASN A 425 23.20 72.88 -22.82
C ASN A 425 24.73 72.82 -22.71
N TYR A 426 25.40 72.72 -23.86
CA TYR A 426 26.62 73.44 -24.26
C TYR A 426 27.12 72.82 -25.57
N GLY A 427 26.81 73.48 -26.67
CA GLY A 427 27.43 73.18 -27.96
C GLY A 427 28.79 73.85 -28.06
N LYS A 428 29.81 73.12 -28.53
CA LYS A 428 30.84 73.62 -29.46
C LYS A 428 31.69 72.47 -30.02
N THR A 429 31.54 72.28 -31.33
CA THR A 429 32.57 72.07 -32.38
C THR A 429 33.84 71.25 -32.13
N VAL A 430 34.22 70.52 -33.19
CA VAL A 430 35.55 69.98 -33.57
C VAL A 430 35.83 68.57 -33.01
N ALA A 431 36.29 67.53 -33.71
CA ALA A 431 36.63 67.27 -35.12
C ALA A 431 36.42 65.76 -35.41
N ARG A 432 36.12 65.41 -36.66
CA ARG A 432 36.33 64.03 -37.17
C ARG A 432 37.81 63.68 -37.02
N LYS A 433 38.14 62.80 -36.08
CA LYS A 433 39.42 62.10 -36.06
C LYS A 433 39.19 60.69 -36.61
N LYS A 434 39.67 60.50 -37.83
CA LYS A 434 39.85 59.22 -38.50
C LYS A 434 41.03 58.54 -37.81
N GLU A 435 40.81 57.45 -37.08
CA GLU A 435 41.90 56.70 -36.47
C GLU A 435 42.49 55.73 -37.48
N ASN A 436 43.81 55.81 -37.64
CA ASN A 436 44.60 55.00 -38.55
C ASN A 436 44.84 53.62 -37.92
N LEU A 437 44.67 52.58 -38.74
CA LEU A 437 44.99 51.20 -38.39
C LEU A 437 46.50 51.05 -38.06
N PRO A 438 46.87 50.36 -36.97
CA PRO A 438 48.26 50.05 -36.63
C PRO A 438 48.92 49.09 -37.63
N ASP A 439 50.24 49.22 -37.81
CA ASP A 439 51.01 48.55 -38.87
C ASP A 439 51.19 47.02 -38.74
N TRP A 440 50.66 46.38 -37.69
CA TRP A 440 50.54 44.91 -37.62
C TRP A 440 49.31 44.38 -38.38
N ALA A 441 48.40 45.26 -38.81
CA ALA A 441 47.25 44.93 -39.65
C ALA A 441 47.52 45.18 -41.15
N LYS A 442 48.78 45.44 -41.53
CA LYS A 442 49.23 45.71 -42.91
C LYS A 442 50.22 44.67 -43.45
N GLU A 443 50.28 43.49 -42.87
CA GLU A 443 50.99 42.36 -43.49
C GLU A 443 50.00 41.29 -43.97
N GLU A 444 50.09 41.07 -45.27
CA GLU A 444 49.23 40.34 -46.16
C GLU A 444 49.13 38.85 -45.79
N HIS A 445 47.98 38.43 -45.27
CA HIS A 445 47.50 37.07 -45.47
C HIS A 445 46.39 37.09 -46.53
N LYS A 446 46.81 36.63 -47.72
CA LYS A 446 46.03 36.40 -48.94
C LYS A 446 44.58 36.04 -48.64
N ALA A 447 43.66 36.90 -49.07
CA ALA A 447 42.28 36.53 -49.33
C ALA A 447 42.28 35.38 -50.35
N VAL A 448 41.92 34.18 -49.91
CA VAL A 448 41.49 33.13 -50.82
C VAL A 448 40.11 33.54 -51.31
N VAL A 449 40.08 34.08 -52.52
CA VAL A 449 38.86 34.21 -53.31
C VAL A 449 38.30 32.81 -53.49
N GLU A 450 37.11 32.55 -52.93
CA GLU A 450 36.33 31.37 -53.26
C GLU A 450 36.05 31.38 -54.76
N THR A 451 36.77 30.54 -55.50
CA THR A 451 36.46 30.25 -56.88
C THR A 451 35.31 29.23 -56.88
N PRO A 452 34.21 29.50 -57.61
CA PRO A 452 33.09 28.57 -57.69
C PRO A 452 33.52 27.24 -58.30
N LEU A 453 33.03 26.16 -57.70
CA LEU A 453 33.35 24.77 -57.98
C LEU A 453 33.19 24.43 -59.48
N THR A 454 34.25 23.92 -60.11
CA THR A 454 34.28 23.48 -61.51
C THR A 454 33.32 22.29 -61.74
N PRO A 455 32.58 22.24 -62.86
CA PRO A 455 31.59 21.18 -63.16
C PRO A 455 32.14 19.73 -63.11
N GLU A 456 33.44 19.53 -63.28
CA GLU A 456 34.10 18.21 -63.16
C GLU A 456 34.19 17.70 -61.71
N ALA A 457 34.27 18.59 -60.71
CA ALA A 457 34.31 18.22 -59.29
C ALA A 457 32.93 17.77 -58.78
N GLN A 458 31.84 18.36 -59.32
CA GLN A 458 30.47 17.94 -59.04
C GLN A 458 30.15 16.56 -59.63
N GLN A 459 30.71 16.22 -60.78
CA GLN A 459 30.54 14.91 -61.40
C GLN A 459 31.24 13.80 -60.60
N LYS A 460 32.46 14.02 -60.12
CA LYS A 460 33.16 13.07 -59.24
C LYS A 460 32.46 12.87 -57.89
N LEU A 461 31.81 13.91 -57.35
CA LEU A 461 31.00 13.80 -56.13
C LEU A 461 29.72 12.98 -56.38
N ASN A 462 29.03 13.21 -57.50
CA ASN A 462 27.83 12.46 -57.89
C ASN A 462 28.12 10.99 -58.22
N GLU A 463 29.27 10.68 -58.82
CA GLU A 463 29.72 9.29 -59.01
C GLU A 463 30.01 8.58 -57.68
N ARG A 464 30.58 9.29 -56.71
CA ARG A 464 30.86 8.76 -55.37
C ARG A 464 29.57 8.50 -54.58
N ILE A 465 28.55 9.34 -54.76
CA ILE A 465 27.20 9.14 -54.20
C ILE A 465 26.47 7.99 -54.90
N LYS A 466 26.62 7.80 -56.22
CA LYS A 466 26.06 6.65 -56.94
C LYS A 466 26.69 5.32 -56.51
N LYS A 467 28.02 5.27 -56.30
CA LYS A 467 28.71 4.08 -55.79
C LYS A 467 28.30 3.70 -54.36
N LEU A 468 27.89 4.67 -53.53
CA LEU A 468 27.39 4.42 -52.17
C LEU A 468 25.90 4.03 -52.12
N LYS A 469 25.10 4.36 -53.14
CA LYS A 469 23.69 3.94 -53.26
C LYS A 469 23.50 2.57 -53.92
N SER A 470 24.50 2.04 -54.62
CA SER A 470 24.47 0.72 -55.26
C SER A 470 25.08 -0.42 -54.42
N SER A 471 25.61 -0.13 -53.22
CA SER A 471 26.28 -1.13 -52.35
C SER A 471 25.45 -1.52 -51.10
N GLY A 472 24.12 -1.37 -51.13
CA GLY A 472 23.23 -1.63 -50.00
C GLY A 472 21.94 -2.38 -50.35
N LYS A 473 22.00 -3.33 -51.29
CA LYS A 473 20.92 -4.28 -51.57
C LYS A 473 21.51 -5.67 -51.83
N ALA A 474 21.79 -6.40 -50.76
CA ALA A 474 22.08 -7.84 -50.77
C ALA A 474 21.88 -8.38 -49.34
N GLY A 475 20.97 -9.35 -49.19
CA GLY A 475 20.88 -10.24 -48.03
C GLY A 475 19.98 -9.78 -46.88
N ASP A 476 18.68 -10.04 -46.99
CA ASP A 476 17.92 -10.63 -45.88
C ASP A 476 16.95 -11.63 -46.52
N GLU A 477 17.39 -12.90 -46.57
CA GLU A 477 16.55 -14.10 -46.60
C GLU A 477 16.76 -14.82 -45.27
#